data_AF-A0A2N2KSJ5-F1
#
_entry.id   AF-A0A2N2KSJ5-F1
#
_cell.length_a   1.000
_cell.length_b   1.000
_cell.length_c   1.000
_cell.angle_alpha   90.00
_cell.angle_beta   90.00
_cell.angle_gamma   90.00
#
_symmetry.space_group_name_H-M   'P 1'
#
loop_
_entity.id
_entity.type
_entity.pdbx_description
1 polymer ?
#
loop_
_entity_poly.entity_id
_entity_poly.type
_entity_poly.pdbx_seq_one_letter_code
_entity_poly.pdbx_strand_id
1 'polypeptide(L)' 'MKNTNAKSQVKISKVIDTKPDTGNGKGMLGFVITFPDGSMQNKVMDYVKDDYDNVLKKIRTLHQKMIARYLC' A
#
# COMPACT_ATOMS: atom_id res chain seq x y z
N MET A 1 28.60 22.23 -5.18
CA MET A 1 27.69 21.39 -5.97
C MET A 1 26.30 21.53 -5.38
N LYS A 2 25.28 21.79 -6.21
CA LYS A 2 23.90 22.03 -5.77
C LYS A 2 23.32 20.73 -5.23
N ASN A 3 23.23 20.56 -3.91
CA ASN A 3 22.34 19.55 -3.34
C ASN A 3 20.92 20.06 -3.50
N THR A 4 20.30 19.63 -4.59
CA THR A 4 18.89 19.79 -4.87
C THR A 4 18.10 19.36 -3.63
N ASN A 5 17.46 20.33 -3.01
CA ASN A 5 16.47 20.17 -1.95
C ASN A 5 15.28 19.42 -2.55
N ALA A 6 15.43 18.10 -2.76
CA ALA A 6 14.31 17.23 -3.06
C ALA A 6 13.45 17.29 -1.80
N LYS A 7 12.37 18.08 -1.85
CA LYS A 7 11.32 18.07 -0.83
C LYS A 7 11.01 16.60 -0.57
N SER A 8 11.54 16.07 0.52
CA SER A 8 11.38 14.67 0.84
C SER A 8 9.93 14.55 1.27
N GLN A 9 9.09 14.13 0.33
CA GLN A 9 7.66 14.01 0.49
C GLN A 9 7.34 12.56 0.80
N VAL A 10 6.32 12.34 1.64
CA VAL A 10 5.73 11.02 1.82
C VAL A 10 5.34 10.47 0.44
N LYS A 11 5.69 9.21 0.17
CA LYS A 11 5.26 8.50 -1.04
C LYS A 11 4.38 7.34 -0.64
N ILE A 12 3.27 7.17 -1.33
CA ILE A 12 2.36 6.04 -1.13
C ILE A 12 2.30 5.28 -2.45
N SER A 13 2.63 3.99 -2.43
CA SER A 13 2.60 3.14 -3.63
C SER A 13 1.16 2.90 -4.09
N LYS A 14 1.01 2.32 -5.29
CA LYS A 14 -0.25 1.71 -5.69
C LYS A 14 -0.56 0.50 -4.80
N VAL A 15 -1.84 0.15 -4.69
CA VAL A 15 -2.26 -1.14 -4.14
C VAL A 15 -1.81 -2.24 -5.09
N ILE A 16 -1.11 -3.23 -4.57
CA ILE A 16 -0.61 -4.40 -5.29
C ILE A 16 -1.35 -5.63 -4.75
N ASP A 17 -1.70 -6.52 -5.67
CA ASP A 17 -2.23 -7.85 -5.39
C ASP A 17 -1.11 -8.88 -5.66
N THR A 18 -0.68 -9.56 -4.61
CA THR A 18 0.20 -10.72 -4.75
C THR A 18 -0.65 -11.97 -4.57
N LYS A 19 -0.68 -12.81 -5.61
CA LYS A 19 -1.31 -14.14 -5.62
C LYS A 19 -0.23 -15.20 -5.41
N PRO A 20 0.17 -15.50 -4.15
CA PRO A 20 1.18 -16.49 -3.85
C PRO A 20 0.72 -17.92 -4.16
N ASP A 21 -0.60 -18.18 -4.22
CA ASP A 21 -1.09 -19.55 -4.35
C ASP A 21 -2.22 -19.67 -5.38
N THR A 22 -1.84 -19.98 -6.62
CA THR A 22 -2.76 -20.28 -7.71
C THR A 22 -3.60 -21.55 -7.46
N GLY A 23 -3.25 -22.38 -6.47
CA GLY A 23 -3.98 -23.60 -6.12
C GLY A 23 -5.03 -23.40 -5.02
N ASN A 24 -4.72 -22.58 -4.00
CA ASN A 24 -5.58 -22.43 -2.81
C ASN A 24 -6.42 -21.14 -2.78
N GLY A 25 -6.26 -20.27 -3.78
CA GLY A 25 -7.01 -19.01 -3.86
C GLY A 25 -6.68 -18.03 -2.73
N LYS A 26 -5.51 -18.16 -2.10
CA LYS A 26 -5.04 -17.25 -1.05
C LYS A 26 -4.10 -16.21 -1.62
N GLY A 27 -4.17 -15.00 -1.09
CA GLY A 27 -3.18 -14.00 -1.40
C GLY A 27 -3.18 -12.82 -0.47
N MET A 28 -2.44 -11.80 -0.88
CA MET A 28 -2.26 -10.58 -0.11
C MET A 28 -2.50 -9.36 -0.97
N LEU A 29 -3.21 -8.40 -0.42
CA LEU A 29 -3.39 -7.06 -0.98
C LEU A 29 -2.68 -6.06 -0.09
N GLY A 30 -1.91 -5.14 -0.67
CA GLY A 30 -1.22 -4.15 0.15
C GLY A 30 -0.59 -3.00 -0.60
N PHE A 31 -0.05 -2.05 0.16
CA PHE A 31 0.71 -0.92 -0.35
C PHE A 31 1.78 -0.50 0.67
N VAL A 32 2.75 0.28 0.20
CA VAL A 32 3.88 0.77 0.99
C VAL A 32 3.78 2.29 1.12
N ILE A 33 4.07 2.78 2.32
CA ILE A 33 4.26 4.20 2.60
C ILE A 33 5.75 4.41 2.86
N THR A 34 6.41 5.26 2.09
CA THR A 34 7.80 5.68 2.32
C THR A 34 7.81 7.09 2.86
N PHE A 35 8.44 7.27 4.01
CA PHE A 35 8.56 8.57 4.68
C PHE A 35 9.85 9.30 4.27
N PRO A 36 9.91 10.61 4.47
CA PRO A 36 11.08 11.44 4.17
C PRO A 36 12.37 11.02 4.88
N ASP A 37 12.24 10.42 6.06
CA ASP A 37 13.34 9.90 6.88
C ASP A 37 13.87 8.54 6.38
N GLY A 38 13.31 8.02 5.27
CA GLY A 38 13.66 6.73 4.70
C GLY A 38 12.92 5.55 5.36
N SER A 39 12.14 5.78 6.42
CA SER A 39 11.33 4.73 7.03
C SER A 39 10.21 4.28 6.10
N MET A 40 9.82 3.01 6.23
CA MET A 40 8.76 2.42 5.42
C MET A 40 7.70 1.77 6.32
N GLN A 41 6.44 1.90 5.91
CA GLN A 41 5.32 1.17 6.50
C GLN A 41 4.59 0.36 5.43
N ASN A 42 4.47 -0.94 5.67
CA ASN A 42 3.68 -1.83 4.84
C ASN A 42 2.28 -1.95 5.41
N LYS A 43 1.27 -1.80 4.56
CA LYS A 43 -0.13 -2.10 4.88
C LYS A 43 -0.55 -3.26 4.01
N VAL A 44 -0.71 -4.43 4.61
CA VAL A 44 -1.03 -5.68 3.91
C VAL A 44 -2.22 -6.33 4.60
N MET A 45 -3.07 -6.96 3.81
CA MET A 45 -4.17 -7.80 4.28
C MET A 45 -4.19 -9.09 3.47
N ASP A 46 -4.25 -10.22 4.18
CA ASP A 46 -4.49 -11.52 3.58
C ASP A 46 -5.93 -11.62 3.08
N TYR A 47 -6.14 -12.39 2.03
CA TYR A 47 -7.45 -12.77 1.52
C TYR A 47 -7.45 -14.24 1.10
N VAL A 48 -8.64 -14.83 1.09
CA VAL A 48 -8.99 -16.06 0.39
C VAL A 48 -9.89 -15.70 -0.80
N LYS A 49 -10.11 -16.65 -1.71
CA LYS A 49 -10.85 -16.37 -2.96
C LYS A 49 -12.21 -15.73 -2.72
N ASP A 50 -12.91 -16.19 -1.69
CA ASP A 50 -14.29 -15.79 -1.41
C ASP A 50 -14.41 -14.41 -0.72
N ASP A 51 -13.32 -13.86 -0.17
CA ASP A 51 -13.34 -12.55 0.50
C ASP A 51 -12.49 -11.48 -0.21
N TYR A 52 -11.90 -11.81 -1.37
CA TYR A 52 -11.06 -10.90 -2.15
C TYR A 52 -11.67 -9.50 -2.32
N ASP A 53 -12.93 -9.39 -2.77
CA ASP A 53 -13.58 -8.09 -3.00
C ASP A 53 -13.76 -7.29 -1.71
N ASN A 54 -14.04 -7.97 -0.60
CA ASN A 54 -14.16 -7.34 0.71
C ASN A 54 -12.81 -6.82 1.19
N VAL A 55 -11.74 -7.59 1.03
CA VAL A 55 -10.37 -7.17 1.38
C VAL A 55 -9.90 -6.05 0.46
N LEU A 56 -10.20 -6.11 -0.84
CA LEU A 56 -9.91 -5.06 -1.82
C LEU A 56 -10.61 -3.74 -1.48
N LYS A 57 -11.87 -3.79 -1.04
CA LYS A 57 -12.58 -2.59 -0.58
C LYS A 57 -11.91 -2.00 0.66
N LYS A 58 -11.59 -2.83 1.66
CA LYS A 58 -10.93 -2.39 2.90
C LYS A 58 -9.56 -1.76 2.62
N ILE A 59 -8.73 -2.39 1.78
CA ILE A 59 -7.39 -1.87 1.47
C ILE A 59 -7.46 -0.56 0.67
N ARG A 60 -8.42 -0.42 -0.26
CA ARG A 60 -8.63 0.83 -1.02
C ARG A 60 -9.09 1.96 -0.12
N THR A 61 -10.01 1.70 0.81
CA THR A 61 -10.43 2.69 1.81
C THR A 61 -9.25 3.11 2.69
N LEU A 62 -8.42 2.15 3.14
CA LEU A 62 -7.23 2.47 3.92
C LEU A 62 -6.23 3.30 3.10
N HIS A 63 -5.99 2.93 1.85
CA HIS A 63 -5.11 3.63 0.91
C HIS A 63 -5.55 5.09 0.70
N GLN A 64 -6.83 5.31 0.42
CA GLN A 64 -7.41 6.66 0.29
C GLN A 64 -7.27 7.48 1.57
N LYS A 65 -7.49 6.88 2.75
CA LYS A 65 -7.27 7.55 4.05
C LYS A 65 -5.82 7.97 4.23
N MET A 66 -4.85 7.14 3.82
CA MET A 66 -3.43 7.49 3.92
C MET A 66 -3.05 8.60 2.93
N ILE A 67 -3.58 8.57 1.71
CA ILE A 67 -3.41 9.66 0.73
C ILE A 67 -3.94 10.97 1.30
N ALA A 68 -5.19 10.99 1.79
CA ALA A 68 -5.80 12.19 2.34
C ALA A 68 -5.06 12.71 3.59
N ARG A 69 -4.44 11.82 4.38
CA ARG A 69 -3.70 12.19 5.58
C ARG A 69 -2.32 12.78 5.29
N TYR A 70 -1.62 12.29 4.27
CA TYR A 70 -0.20 12.60 4.06
C TYR A 70 0.09 13.41 2.79
N LEU A 71 -0.83 13.45 1.83
CA LEU A 71 -0.62 14.06 0.51
C LEU A 71 -1.63 15.17 0.15
N CYS A 72 -2.64 15.41 0.99
CA CYS A 72 -3.59 16.53 0.90
C CYS A 72 -3.31 17.54 2.02
#